data_AF-A0A7K2Q7V9-F1
#
_entry.id   AF-A0A7K2Q7V9-F1
#
_cell.length_a   1.000
_cell.length_b   1.000
_cell.length_c   1.000
_cell.angle_alpha   90.00
_cell.angle_beta   90.00
_cell.angle_gamma   90.00
#
_symmetry.space_group_name_H-M   'P 1'
#
loop_
_entity.id
_entity.type
_entity.pdbx_description
1 polymer ?
#
loop_
_entity_poly.entity_id
_entity_poly.type
_entity_poly.pdbx_seq_one_letter_code
_entity_poly.pdbx_strand_id
1 'polypeptide(L)' 'GLATRLVRAVAAGIRERGETPFLHTAAANTAAIRLYESIGFTLRRRPSFMAVRAPGGRGNTTAKFS' A
#
# COMPACT_ATOMS: atom_id res chain seq x y z
N GLY A 1 -12.64 3.48 -12.49
CA GLY A 1 -12.23 4.81 -12.00
C GLY A 1 -10.77 5.10 -12.36
N LEU A 2 -10.23 6.26 -11.98
CA LEU A 2 -8.85 6.67 -12.30
C LEU A 2 -7.81 5.67 -11.76
N ALA A 3 -7.96 5.22 -10.50
CA ALA A 3 -7.06 4.24 -9.88
C ALA A 3 -6.93 2.96 -10.72
N THR A 4 -8.06 2.42 -11.21
CA THR A 4 -8.09 1.24 -12.10
C THR A 4 -7.24 1.44 -13.35
N ARG A 5 -7.35 2.61 -13.99
CA ARG A 5 -6.64 2.93 -15.23
C ARG A 5 -5.13 3.07 -14.98
N LEU A 6 -4.75 3.75 -13.90
CA LEU A 6 -3.34 3.91 -13.53
C LEU A 6 -2.68 2.57 -13.23
N VAL A 7 -3.32 1.72 -12.44
CA VAL A 7 -2.78 0.40 -12.10
C VAL A 7 -2.62 -0.47 -13.35
N ARG A 8 -3.59 -0.45 -14.27
CA ARG A 8 -3.48 -1.17 -15.55
C ARG A 8 -2.31 -0.67 -16.40
N ALA A 9 -2.14 0.65 -16.52
CA ALA A 9 -1.04 1.22 -17.30
C ALA A 9 0.34 0.83 -16.73
N VAL A 10 0.53 0.95 -15.41
CA VAL A 10 1.77 0.53 -14.76
C VAL A 10 2.00 -0.97 -14.92
N ALA A 11 0.96 -1.78 -14.74
CA ALA A 11 1.06 -3.23 -14.85
C ALA A 11 1.29 -3.70 -16.30
N ALA A 12 0.90 -2.92 -17.31
CA ALA A 12 1.24 -3.16 -18.71
C ALA A 12 2.73 -2.90 -18.95
N GLY A 13 3.25 -1.73 -18.55
CA GLY A 13 4.67 -1.41 -18.71
C GLY A 13 5.62 -2.35 -17.97
N ILE A 14 5.23 -2.89 -16.82
CA ILE A 14 5.99 -3.94 -16.12
C ILE A 14 6.04 -5.23 -16.95
N ARG A 15 4.90 -5.65 -17.51
CA ARG A 15 4.83 -6.87 -18.34
C ARG A 15 5.62 -6.75 -19.64
N GLU A 16 5.62 -5.57 -20.27
CA GLU A 16 6.42 -5.29 -21.46
C GLU A 16 7.92 -5.48 -21.23
N ARG A 17 8.39 -5.29 -19.99
CA ARG A 17 9.79 -5.58 -19.59
C ARG A 17 10.03 -7.04 -19.21
N GLY A 18 9.03 -7.92 -19.33
CA GLY A 18 9.11 -9.32 -18.89
C GLY A 18 9.06 -9.51 -17.37
N GLU A 19 8.65 -8.48 -16.62
CA GLU A 19 8.56 -8.52 -15.16
C GLU A 19 7.14 -8.87 -14.69
N THR A 20 7.02 -9.29 -13.42
CA THR A 20 5.74 -9.59 -12.78
C THR A 20 5.31 -8.43 -11.88
N PRO A 21 4.17 -7.77 -12.13
CA PRO A 21 3.63 -6.75 -11.23
C PRO A 21 3.24 -7.34 -9.88
N PHE A 22 3.63 -6.68 -8.80
CA PHE A 22 3.19 -7.00 -7.45
C PHE A 22 2.86 -5.72 -6.68
N LEU A 23 1.97 -5.83 -5.69
CA LEU A 23 1.64 -4.74 -4.78
C LEU A 23 1.34 -5.30 -3.40
N HIS A 24 1.40 -4.44 -2.39
CA HIS A 24 0.98 -4.77 -1.02
C HIS A 24 -0.10 -3.78 -0.59
N THR A 25 -1.13 -4.29 0.08
CA THR A 25 -2.20 -3.49 0.69
C THR A 25 -2.49 -4.02 2.08
N ALA A 26 -2.92 -3.15 2.99
CA ALA A 26 -3.33 -3.57 4.33
C ALA A 26 -4.52 -4.54 4.22
N ALA A 27 -4.49 -5.62 5.01
CA ALA A 27 -5.56 -6.63 5.00
C ALA A 27 -6.95 -6.05 5.33
N ALA A 28 -6.98 -4.96 6.11
CA ALA A 28 -8.22 -4.24 6.45
C ALA A 28 -8.78 -3.42 5.28
N ASN A 29 -8.01 -3.14 4.23
CA ASN A 29 -8.46 -2.37 3.07
C ASN A 29 -9.15 -3.26 2.04
N THR A 30 -10.32 -3.79 2.42
CA THR A 30 -11.11 -4.74 1.62
C THR A 30 -11.56 -4.15 0.28
N ALA A 31 -11.80 -2.83 0.22
CA ALA A 31 -12.17 -2.14 -1.02
C ALA A 31 -11.03 -2.17 -2.05
N ALA A 32 -9.79 -1.89 -1.63
CA ALA A 32 -8.63 -1.98 -2.51
C ALA A 32 -8.36 -3.42 -2.95
N ILE A 33 -8.50 -4.39 -2.04
CA ILE A 33 -8.34 -5.83 -2.36
C ILE A 33 -9.28 -6.23 -3.51
N ARG A 34 -10.58 -5.95 -3.37
CA ARG A 34 -11.58 -6.25 -4.40
C ARG A 34 -11.28 -5.56 -5.73
N LEU A 35 -10.81 -4.31 -5.68
CA LEU A 35 -10.41 -3.59 -6.88
C LEU A 35 -9.25 -4.29 -7.59
N TYR A 36 -8.20 -4.69 -6.88
CA TYR A 36 -7.03 -5.33 -7.47
C TYR A 36 -7.35 -6.72 -8.03
N GLU A 37 -8.18 -7.51 -7.33
CA GLU A 37 -8.68 -8.80 -7.82
C GLU A 37 -9.47 -8.62 -9.13
N SER A 38 -10.35 -7.61 -9.20
CA SER A 38 -11.14 -7.32 -10.41
C SER A 38 -10.31 -6.95 -11.65
N ILE A 39 -9.03 -6.61 -11.47
CA ILE A 39 -8.10 -6.27 -12.56
C ILE A 39 -6.98 -7.30 -12.74
N GLY A 40 -7.15 -8.50 -12.18
CA GLY A 40 -6.32 -9.67 -12.46
C GLY A 40 -5.12 -9.86 -11.53
N PHE A 41 -5.07 -9.16 -10.39
CA PHE A 41 -4.15 -9.52 -9.32
C PHE A 41 -4.73 -10.66 -8.48
N THR A 42 -3.86 -11.45 -7.88
CA THR A 42 -4.23 -12.52 -6.94
C THR A 42 -3.48 -12.36 -5.64
N LEU A 43 -4.06 -12.81 -4.54
CA LEU A 43 -3.39 -12.77 -3.24
C LEU A 43 -2.22 -13.74 -3.22
N ARG A 44 -0.99 -13.21 -3.13
CA ARG A 44 0.23 -14.01 -3.03
C ARG A 44 0.62 -14.34 -1.59
N ARG A 45 0.56 -13.35 -0.68
CA ARG A 45 0.94 -13.45 0.74
C ARG A 45 0.18 -12.43 1.59
N ARG A 46 0.09 -12.67 2.90
CA ARG A 46 -0.44 -11.72 3.90
C ARG A 46 0.71 -11.16 4.75
N PRO A 47 1.35 -10.06 4.33
CA PRO A 47 2.45 -9.46 5.10
C PRO A 47 1.93 -8.75 6.35
N SER A 48 2.73 -8.77 7.42
CA SER A 48 2.52 -7.91 8.59
C SER A 48 3.13 -6.54 8.34
N PHE A 49 2.33 -5.48 8.48
CA PHE A 49 2.82 -4.10 8.42
C PHE A 49 3.08 -3.60 9.84
N MET A 50 4.24 -2.99 10.06
CA MET A 50 4.61 -2.37 11.34
C MET A 50 5.06 -0.93 11.09
N ALA A 51 4.50 0.01 11.83
CA ALA A 51 4.99 1.38 11.88
C ALA A 51 5.83 1.54 13.15
N VAL A 52 7.06 2.03 13.01
CA VAL A 52 7.94 2.35 14.13
C VAL A 52 8.14 3.85 14.20
N ARG A 53 8.23 4.37 15.42
CA ARG A 53 8.56 5.76 15.70
C ARG A 53 9.88 5.79 16.47
N ALA A 54 10.83 6.59 16.01
CA ALA A 54 12.04 6.83 16.78
C ALA A 54 11.66 7.36 18.18
N PRO A 55 12.34 6.94 19.25
CA PRO A 55 12.13 7.54 20.56
C PRO A 55 12.32 9.06 20.43
N GLY A 56 11.32 9.83 20.84
CA GLY A 56 11.55 11.26 21.03
C GLY A 56 12.67 11.39 22.06
N GLY A 57 13.80 11.98 21.66
CA GLY A 57 14.78 12.43 22.65
C GLY A 57 14.02 13.25 23.69
N ARG A 58 14.23 13.00 24.99
CA ARG A 58 13.53 13.69 26.08
C ARG A 58 13.72 15.21 25.95
N GLY A 59 12.83 15.84 25.20
CA GLY A 59 12.65 17.28 25.09
C GLY A 59 11.50 17.65 25.99
N ASN A 60 11.83 18.26 27.12
CA ASN A 60 10.88 18.87 28.02
C ASN A 60 10.14 19.99 27.27
N THR A 61 8.94 19.73 26.75
CA THR A 61 8.04 20.78 26.27
C THR A 61 6.67 20.60 26.91
N THR A 62 6.51 21.29 28.03
CA THR A 62 5.22 21.72 28.55
C THR A 62 4.50 22.53 27.47
N ALA A 63 3.57 21.93 26.74
CA ALA A 63 2.55 22.67 26.01
C ALA A 63 1.25 22.54 26.79
N LYS A 64 0.90 23.63 27.48
CA LYS A 64 -0.38 23.80 28.16
C LYS A 64 -1.51 23.59 27.15
N PHE A 65 -2.49 22.76 27.52
CA PHE A 65 -3.82 22.89 26.97
C PHE A 65 -4.48 24.10 27.66
N SER A 66 -4.78 25.13 26.87
CA SER A 66 -5.82 26.13 27.13
C SER A 66 -6.63 26.24 25.85
#